data_AF-A0A934A1X6-F1
#
_entry.id   AF-A0A934A1X6-F1
#
_cell.length_a   1.000
_cell.length_b   1.000
_cell.length_c   1.000
_cell.angle_alpha   90.00
_cell.angle_beta   90.00
_cell.angle_gamma   90.00
#
_symmetry.space_group_name_H-M   'P 1'
#
loop_
_entity.id
_entity.type
_entity.pdbx_description
1 polymer ?
#
loop_
_entity_poly.entity_id
_entity_poly.type
_entity_poly.pdbx_seq_one_letter_code
_entity_poly.pdbx_strand_id
1 'polypeptide(L)'
;MSHHHDHDHCHDHDHDDHHHHHEVQSEMSFEEKMVKLLDHWIRHNDDHAGTYRGWAEKAGENHLDVVADLLNEAARMTIAINSRFEAALAALTPQEPS
;
A
#
# COMPACT_ATOMS: atom_id res chain seq x y z
N MET A 1 12.15 -12.21 -53.13
CA MET A 1 12.77 -10.98 -52.58
C MET A 1 12.02 -10.60 -51.31
N SER A 2 12.74 -10.03 -50.34
CA SER A 2 12.28 -9.51 -49.03
C SER A 2 12.32 -10.55 -47.90
N HIS A 3 13.51 -10.93 -47.42
CA HIS A 3 14.32 -10.29 -46.36
C HIS A 3 13.64 -10.29 -44.98
N HIS A 4 13.93 -11.37 -44.24
CA HIS A 4 13.81 -11.45 -42.79
C HIS A 4 14.92 -10.60 -42.15
N HIS A 5 14.58 -9.79 -41.16
CA HIS A 5 15.55 -9.12 -40.29
C HIS A 5 15.29 -9.56 -38.85
N ASP A 6 16.05 -10.56 -38.41
CA ASP A 6 16.34 -10.79 -37.01
C ASP A 6 17.22 -9.63 -36.53
N HIS A 7 16.72 -8.85 -35.58
CA HIS A 7 17.50 -7.87 -34.85
C HIS A 7 17.69 -8.36 -33.42
N ASP A 8 18.78 -9.09 -33.23
CA ASP A 8 19.38 -9.40 -31.94
C ASP A 8 19.94 -8.08 -31.38
N HIS A 9 19.25 -7.48 -30.40
CA HIS A 9 19.71 -6.29 -29.69
C HIS A 9 20.23 -6.69 -28.31
N CYS A 10 21.49 -7.12 -28.28
CA CYS A 10 22.27 -7.26 -27.07
C CYS A 10 22.64 -5.87 -26.54
N HIS A 11 21.90 -5.42 -25.52
CA HIS A 11 22.24 -4.24 -24.73
C HIS A 11 23.14 -4.65 -23.57
N ASP A 12 24.46 -4.62 -23.82
CA ASP A 12 25.49 -4.62 -22.79
C ASP A 12 25.48 -3.21 -22.15
N HIS A 13 24.84 -3.10 -20.99
CA HIS A 13 24.85 -1.89 -20.18
C HIS A 13 25.78 -2.07 -18.99
N ASP A 14 27.06 -1.78 -19.24
CA ASP A 14 28.06 -1.50 -18.22
C ASP A 14 27.62 -0.22 -17.48
N HIS A 15 26.99 -0.39 -16.32
CA HIS A 15 26.60 0.72 -15.46
C HIS A 15 27.70 1.00 -14.45
N ASP A 16 28.53 1.95 -14.88
CA ASP A 16 29.54 2.67 -14.11
C ASP A 16 28.97 3.23 -12.80
N ASP A 17 29.87 3.26 -11.82
CA ASP A 17 29.66 3.31 -10.39
C ASP A 17 29.30 4.74 -9.95
N HIS A 18 28.02 5.09 -9.98
CA HIS A 18 27.54 6.36 -9.44
C HIS A 18 27.19 6.26 -7.96
N HIS A 19 28.24 6.22 -7.12
CA HIS A 19 28.17 6.56 -5.70
C HIS A 19 27.70 8.02 -5.51
N HIS A 20 26.39 8.23 -5.51
CA HIS A 20 25.81 9.47 -4.98
C HIS A 20 25.74 9.38 -3.46
N HIS A 21 26.82 9.82 -2.80
CA HIS A 21 26.82 10.22 -1.40
C HIS A 21 25.95 11.48 -1.24
N HIS A 22 24.64 11.29 -1.08
CA HIS A 22 23.71 12.35 -0.67
C HIS A 22 23.41 12.18 0.82
N GLU A 23 24.40 12.50 1.64
CA GLU A 23 24.28 12.54 3.09
C GLU A 23 23.84 13.94 3.53
N VAL A 24 22.59 14.29 3.28
CA VAL A 24 21.77 15.17 4.14
C VAL A 24 20.30 14.79 3.93
N GLN A 25 19.94 13.54 4.25
CA GLN A 25 18.56 13.29 4.67
C GLN A 25 18.55 13.68 6.14
N SER A 26 17.77 14.70 6.54
CA SER A 26 17.44 14.81 7.96
C SER A 26 16.73 13.51 8.30
N GLU A 27 17.43 12.59 8.95
CA GLU A 27 16.82 11.32 9.34
C GLU A 27 15.65 11.67 10.23
N MET A 28 14.44 11.44 9.71
CA MET A 28 13.22 11.52 10.50
C MET A 28 13.45 10.68 11.76
N SER A 29 13.05 11.21 12.90
CA SER A 29 13.00 10.47 14.15
C SER A 29 12.20 9.19 13.96
N PHE A 30 12.42 8.22 14.83
CA PHE A 30 11.69 6.96 14.75
C PHE A 30 10.18 7.19 14.88
N GLU A 31 9.77 8.12 15.73
CA GLU A 31 8.38 8.55 15.93
C GLU A 31 7.79 9.15 14.65
N GLU A 32 8.51 10.05 13.97
CA GLU A 32 8.06 10.63 12.68
C GLU A 32 7.93 9.56 11.58
N LYS A 33 8.84 8.56 11.56
CA LYS A 33 8.73 7.41 10.66
C LYS A 33 7.47 6.60 10.97
N MET A 34 7.18 6.35 12.24
CA MET A 34 5.98 5.62 12.67
C MET A 34 4.68 6.35 12.29
N VAL A 35 4.62 7.67 12.47
CA VAL A 35 3.45 8.47 12.06
C VAL A 35 3.17 8.31 10.56
N LYS A 36 4.20 8.45 9.71
CA LYS A 36 4.03 8.30 8.25
C LYS A 36 3.60 6.89 7.84
N LEU A 37 4.13 5.85 8.51
CA LEU A 37 3.76 4.47 8.22
C LEU A 37 2.31 4.16 8.61
N LEU A 38 1.88 4.56 9.81
CA LEU A 38 0.52 4.33 10.28
C LEU A 38 -0.51 5.06 9.40
N ASP A 39 -0.25 6.32 9.05
CA ASP A 39 -1.11 7.07 8.13
C ASP A 39 -1.20 6.42 6.75
N HIS A 40 -0.06 5.95 6.21
CA HIS A 40 -0.03 5.21 4.95
C HIS A 40 -0.83 3.92 5.00
N TRP A 41 -0.70 3.13 6.07
CA TRP A 41 -1.42 1.86 6.21
C TRP A 41 -2.92 2.06 6.41
N ILE A 42 -3.36 3.10 7.11
CA ILE A 42 -4.80 3.44 7.23
C ILE A 42 -5.40 3.68 5.83
N ARG A 43 -4.77 4.55 5.03
CA ARG A 43 -5.22 4.84 3.66
C ARG A 43 -5.25 3.58 2.79
N HIS A 44 -4.21 2.74 2.88
CA HIS A 44 -4.14 1.52 2.11
C HIS A 44 -5.21 0.48 2.52
N ASN A 45 -5.51 0.40 3.81
CA ASN A 45 -6.58 -0.45 4.33
C ASN A 45 -7.95 0.02 3.83
N ASP A 46 -8.19 1.33 3.75
CA ASP A 46 -9.43 1.87 3.19
C ASP A 46 -9.57 1.48 1.70
N ASP A 47 -8.50 1.62 0.92
CA ASP A 47 -8.46 1.22 -0.50
C ASP A 47 -8.73 -0.29 -0.68
N HIS A 48 -8.11 -1.12 0.16
CA HIS A 48 -8.35 -2.56 0.18
C HIS A 48 -9.80 -2.91 0.54
N ALA A 49 -10.33 -2.33 1.62
CA ALA A 49 -11.70 -2.56 2.04
C ALA A 49 -12.71 -2.12 0.96
N GLY A 50 -12.45 -1.00 0.28
CA GLY A 50 -13.23 -0.55 -0.87
C GLY A 50 -13.21 -1.57 -2.02
N THR A 51 -12.02 -2.07 -2.36
CA THR A 51 -11.84 -3.10 -3.39
C THR A 51 -12.60 -4.39 -3.04
N TYR A 52 -12.50 -4.85 -1.79
CA TYR A 52 -13.18 -6.05 -1.33
C TYR A 52 -14.70 -5.91 -1.40
N ARG A 53 -15.25 -4.76 -0.98
CA ARG A 53 -16.69 -4.45 -1.10
C ARG A 53 -17.15 -4.44 -2.56
N GLY A 54 -16.38 -3.84 -3.46
CA GLY A 54 -16.70 -3.84 -4.88
C GLY A 54 -16.71 -5.24 -5.51
N TRP A 55 -15.87 -6.15 -5.01
CA TRP A 55 -15.93 -7.56 -5.41
C TRP A 55 -17.04 -8.35 -4.71
N ALA A 56 -17.38 -8.00 -3.47
CA ALA A 56 -18.53 -8.59 -2.77
C ALA A 56 -19.84 -8.29 -3.50
N GLU A 57 -20.02 -7.05 -3.98
CA GLU A 57 -21.16 -6.65 -4.81
C GLU A 57 -21.24 -7.50 -6.09
N LYS A 58 -20.15 -7.58 -6.85
CA LYS A 58 -20.07 -8.43 -8.06
C LYS A 58 -20.35 -9.90 -7.76
N ALA A 59 -19.87 -10.43 -6.63
CA ALA A 59 -20.14 -11.79 -6.21
C ALA A 59 -21.64 -12.01 -5.94
N GLY A 60 -22.30 -11.05 -5.30
CA GLY A 60 -23.76 -11.06 -5.09
C GLY A 60 -24.55 -11.01 -6.42
N GLU A 61 -24.14 -10.17 -7.36
CA GLU A 61 -24.72 -10.12 -8.72
C GLU A 61 -24.61 -11.45 -9.48
N ASN A 62 -23.61 -12.27 -9.13
CA ASN A 62 -23.37 -13.59 -9.70
C ASN A 62 -23.88 -14.75 -8.82
N HIS A 63 -24.74 -14.47 -7.84
CA HIS A 63 -25.35 -15.46 -6.94
C HIS A 63 -24.33 -16.28 -6.10
N LEU A 64 -23.18 -15.68 -5.80
CA LEU A 64 -22.12 -16.24 -4.95
C LEU A 64 -22.21 -15.67 -3.53
N ASP A 65 -23.37 -15.82 -2.89
CA ASP A 65 -23.72 -15.12 -1.63
C ASP A 65 -22.69 -15.35 -0.51
N VAL A 66 -22.24 -16.59 -0.33
CA VAL A 66 -21.21 -16.93 0.68
C VAL A 66 -19.89 -16.21 0.41
N VAL A 67 -19.50 -16.06 -0.87
CA VAL A 67 -18.28 -15.34 -1.24
C VAL A 67 -18.45 -13.84 -0.98
N ALA A 68 -19.62 -13.28 -1.31
CA ALA A 68 -19.94 -11.89 -1.03
C ALA A 68 -19.87 -11.59 0.48
N ASP A 69 -20.44 -12.46 1.31
CA ASP A 69 -20.40 -12.32 2.76
C ASP A 69 -18.97 -12.36 3.31
N LEU A 70 -18.15 -13.30 2.86
CA LEU A 70 -16.75 -13.42 3.28
C LEU A 70 -15.91 -12.21 2.88
N LEU A 71 -16.13 -11.67 1.67
CA LEU A 71 -15.44 -10.45 1.20
C LEU A 71 -15.87 -9.21 1.99
N ASN A 72 -17.16 -9.08 2.30
CA ASN A 72 -17.65 -8.01 3.17
C ASN A 72 -17.07 -8.12 4.58
N GLU A 73 -16.91 -9.33 5.10
CA GLU A 73 -16.28 -9.54 6.40
C GLU A 73 -14.79 -9.20 6.40
N ALA A 74 -14.06 -9.58 5.34
CA ALA A 74 -12.68 -9.15 5.14
C ALA A 74 -12.57 -7.62 5.13
N ALA A 75 -13.45 -6.93 4.40
CA ALA A 75 -13.49 -5.46 4.38
C ALA A 75 -13.75 -4.87 5.77
N ARG A 76 -14.68 -5.44 6.55
CA ARG A 76 -14.96 -5.00 7.92
C ARG A 76 -13.75 -5.17 8.84
N MET A 77 -13.09 -6.32 8.79
CA MET A 77 -11.89 -6.58 9.59
C MET A 77 -10.75 -5.64 9.21
N THR A 78 -10.55 -5.36 7.92
CA THR A 78 -9.53 -4.40 7.45
C THR A 78 -9.79 -2.99 7.99
N ILE A 79 -11.04 -2.52 8.00
CA ILE A 79 -11.38 -1.24 8.63
C ILE A 79 -11.18 -1.28 10.15
N ALA A 80 -11.50 -2.40 10.81
CA ALA A 80 -11.29 -2.52 12.26
C ALA A 80 -9.81 -2.43 12.66
N ILE A 81 -8.88 -2.78 11.77
CA ILE A 81 -7.44 -2.58 11.97
C ILE A 81 -7.11 -1.07 12.02
N ASN A 82 -7.78 -0.22 11.23
CA ASN A 82 -7.53 1.22 11.23
C ASN A 82 -7.74 1.85 12.60
N SER A 83 -8.76 1.43 13.36
CA SER A 83 -8.95 1.92 14.74
C SER A 83 -7.76 1.62 15.67
N ARG A 84 -7.01 0.54 15.42
CA ARG A 84 -5.78 0.25 16.17
C ARG A 84 -4.62 1.14 15.72
N PHE A 85 -4.52 1.45 14.44
CA PHE A 85 -3.52 2.37 13.91
C PHE A 85 -3.78 3.82 14.33
N GLU A 86 -5.03 4.26 14.35
CA GLU A 86 -5.44 5.57 14.88
C GLU A 86 -5.12 5.70 16.36
N ALA A 87 -5.39 4.66 17.17
CA ALA A 87 -5.01 4.65 18.58
C ALA A 87 -3.48 4.71 18.77
N ALA A 88 -2.71 4.03 17.90
CA ALA A 88 -1.26 4.11 17.91
C ALA A 88 -0.75 5.51 17.52
N LEU A 89 -1.36 6.16 16.52
CA LEU A 89 -1.06 7.55 16.16
C LEU A 89 -1.33 8.50 17.32
N ALA A 90 -2.49 8.37 17.97
CA ALA A 90 -2.85 9.19 19.12
C ALA A 90 -1.89 9.01 20.31
N ALA A 91 -1.28 7.83 20.47
CA ALA A 91 -0.27 7.58 21.50
C ALA A 91 1.11 8.21 21.16
N LEU A 92 1.39 8.49 19.89
CA LEU A 92 2.63 9.14 19.43
C LEU A 92 2.55 10.67 19.49
N THR A 93 1.34 11.25 19.37
CA THR A 93 1.11 12.69 19.50
C THR A 93 0.64 13.01 20.93
N PRO A 94 1.44 13.70 21.76
CA PRO A 94 0.97 14.11 23.09
C PRO A 94 -0.28 14.99 22.94
N GLN A 95 -1.39 14.58 23.53
CA GLN A 95 -2.55 15.44 23.70
C GLN A 95 -2.18 16.49 24.75
N GLU A 96 -1.99 17.75 24.36
CA GLU A 96 -1.78 18.81 25.35
C GLU A 96 -3.01 18.91 26.28
N PRO A 97 -2.83 18.88 27.61
CA PRO A 97 -3.94 19.08 28.53
C PRO A 97 -4.45 20.52 28.41
N SER A 98 -5.77 20.67 28.22
CA SER A 98 -6.49 21.96 28.27
C SER A 98 -6.51 22.57 29.66
#